data_AF-A0A2V8MM20-F1
#
_entry.id   AF-A0A2V8MM20-F1
#
_cell.length_a   1.000
_cell.length_b   1.000
_cell.length_c   1.000
_cell.angle_alpha   90.00
_cell.angle_beta   90.00
_cell.angle_gamma   90.00
#
_symmetry.space_group_name_H-M   'P 1'
#
loop_
_entity.id
_entity.type
_entity.pdbx_description
1 polymer ?
#
loop_
_entity_poly.entity_id
_entity_poly.type
_entity_poly.pdbx_seq_one_letter_code
_entity_poly.pdbx_strand_id
1 'polypeptide(L)'
;MLLEQSSFVDRQTMRRRQTLLLILTFVLAGFVPRTIPAQDLKFGFTPVLSEPEMRAEFEPLMNYLSVTIGQKVRLYIAKDYGDLRTQMENGSVDIGSFSPFAYVDAAKGGKIRIIAQS
;
A
#
# COMPACT_ATOMS: atom_id res chain seq x y z
N MET A 1 29.55 38.17 49.72
CA MET A 1 28.21 38.16 49.08
C MET A 1 28.23 38.09 47.54
N LEU A 2 29.40 38.16 46.86
CA LEU A 2 29.48 38.14 45.38
C LEU A 2 29.95 36.80 44.76
N LEU A 3 30.42 35.83 45.54
CA LEU A 3 30.91 34.52 45.04
C LEU A 3 29.83 33.42 44.98
N GLU A 4 28.69 33.62 45.64
CA GLU A 4 27.56 32.67 45.64
C GLU A 4 26.63 32.87 44.42
N GLN A 5 26.65 34.06 43.80
CA GLN A 5 25.77 34.34 42.66
C GLN A 5 26.29 33.75 41.34
N SER A 6 27.61 33.59 41.17
CA SER A 6 28.19 33.05 39.93
C SER A 6 27.92 31.55 39.76
N SER A 7 27.94 30.77 40.84
CA SER A 7 27.67 29.31 40.81
C SER A 7 26.18 28.97 40.62
N PHE A 8 25.29 29.92 40.91
CA PHE A 8 23.84 29.78 40.71
C PHE A 8 23.44 30.05 39.25
N VAL A 9 24.05 31.05 38.61
CA VAL A 9 23.82 31.40 37.20
C VAL A 9 24.34 30.32 36.25
N ASP A 10 25.47 29.70 36.58
CA ASP A 10 26.10 28.62 35.80
C ASP A 10 25.24 27.34 35.78
N ARG A 11 24.59 27.02 36.91
CA ARG A 11 23.65 25.89 37.02
C ARG A 11 22.35 26.12 36.24
N GLN A 12 21.88 27.36 36.15
CA GLN A 12 20.71 27.73 35.35
C GLN A 12 20.96 27.68 33.85
N THR A 13 22.13 28.12 33.39
CA THR A 13 22.50 28.10 31.96
C THR A 13 22.77 26.67 31.46
N MET A 14 23.38 25.81 32.29
CA MET A 14 23.53 24.37 31.99
C MET A 14 22.18 23.65 31.84
N ARG A 15 21.24 23.86 32.76
CA ARG A 15 19.89 23.27 32.66
C ARG A 15 19.16 23.73 31.42
N ARG A 16 19.25 25.02 31.07
CA ARG A 16 18.62 25.60 29.87
C ARG A 16 19.21 25.04 28.58
N ARG A 17 20.53 24.86 28.50
CA ARG A 17 21.21 24.16 27.39
C ARG A 17 20.81 22.70 27.30
N GLN A 18 20.69 21.99 28.42
CA GLN A 18 20.24 20.60 28.45
C GLN A 18 18.79 20.45 28.01
N THR A 19 17.89 21.35 28.43
CA THR A 19 16.50 21.35 27.97
C THR A 19 16.41 21.64 26.47
N LEU A 20 17.21 22.58 25.94
CA LEU A 20 17.26 22.88 24.51
C LEU A 20 17.80 21.70 23.68
N LEU A 21 18.82 20.99 24.19
CA LEU A 21 19.34 19.79 23.54
C LEU A 21 18.31 18.65 23.53
N LEU A 22 17.57 18.45 24.62
CA LEU A 22 16.52 17.42 24.68
C LEU A 22 15.36 17.70 23.71
N ILE A 23 14.94 18.97 23.60
CA ILE A 23 13.91 19.38 22.64
C ILE A 23 14.41 19.18 21.20
N LEU A 24 15.67 19.54 20.92
CA LEU A 24 16.27 19.35 19.60
C LEU A 24 16.33 17.87 19.20
N THR A 25 16.70 16.98 20.12
CA THR A 25 16.70 15.52 19.90
C THR A 25 15.30 14.98 19.67
N PHE A 26 14.29 15.48 20.39
CA PHE A 26 12.90 15.07 20.21
C PHE A 26 12.34 15.53 18.86
N VAL A 27 12.69 16.74 18.42
CA VAL A 27 12.32 17.27 17.09
C VAL A 27 13.00 16.49 15.97
N LEU A 28 14.28 16.12 16.12
CA LEU A 28 14.98 15.28 15.13
C LEU A 28 14.38 13.87 15.03
N ALA A 29 13.98 13.27 16.15
CA ALA A 29 13.37 11.94 16.17
C ALA A 29 11.98 11.90 15.51
N GLY A 30 11.27 13.04 15.45
CA GLY A 30 9.97 13.16 14.78
C GLY A 30 10.04 13.14 13.25
N PHE A 31 11.22 13.36 12.66
CA PHE A 31 11.43 13.47 11.22
C PHE A 31 11.99 12.20 10.56
N VAL A 32 11.86 11.03 11.19
CA VAL A 32 12.19 9.76 10.52
C VAL A 32 11.13 9.49 9.46
N PRO A 33 11.45 9.51 8.15
CA PRO A 33 10.49 9.16 7.12
C PRO A 33 10.03 7.71 7.34
N ARG A 34 8.74 7.55 7.64
CA ARG A 34 8.12 6.23 7.72
C ARG A 34 7.77 5.79 6.31
N THR A 35 8.42 4.74 5.83
CA THR A 35 7.99 4.05 4.61
C THR A 35 6.75 3.25 4.95
N ILE A 36 5.57 3.76 4.58
CA ILE A 36 4.35 2.95 4.58
C ILE A 36 4.53 1.94 3.44
N PRO A 37 4.54 0.62 3.72
CA PRO A 37 4.63 -0.36 2.64
C PRO A 37 3.43 -0.17 1.72
N ALA A 38 3.70 0.01 0.42
CA ALA A 38 2.64 0.10 -0.57
C ALA A 38 1.79 -1.16 -0.50
N GLN A 39 0.47 -1.01 -0.48
CA GLN A 39 -0.44 -2.15 -0.52
C GLN A 39 -0.24 -2.88 -1.85
N ASP A 40 -0.22 -4.21 -1.81
CA ASP A 40 -0.09 -5.01 -3.03
C ASP A 40 -1.32 -4.81 -3.91
N LEU A 41 -1.10 -4.57 -5.21
CA LEU A 41 -2.16 -4.48 -6.21
C LEU A 41 -2.64 -5.89 -6.56
N LYS A 42 -3.94 -6.13 -6.55
CA LYS A 42 -4.53 -7.43 -6.88
C LYS A 42 -5.16 -7.40 -8.27
N PHE A 43 -4.64 -8.27 -9.12
CA PHE A 43 -5.15 -8.47 -10.48
C PHE A 43 -5.91 -9.79 -10.54
N GLY A 44 -7.21 -9.71 -10.79
CA GLY A 44 -8.14 -10.82 -10.82
C GLY A 44 -8.45 -11.35 -12.21
N PHE A 45 -8.63 -12.67 -12.31
CA PHE A 45 -9.12 -13.33 -13.51
C PHE A 45 -10.32 -14.22 -13.20
N THR A 46 -11.26 -14.31 -14.13
CA THR A 46 -12.30 -15.36 -14.10
C THR A 46 -11.65 -16.75 -14.25
N PRO A 47 -12.19 -17.81 -13.61
CA PRO A 47 -11.59 -19.15 -13.64
C PRO A 47 -11.85 -19.84 -14.98
N VAL A 48 -10.96 -19.62 -15.94
CA VAL A 48 -11.06 -20.21 -17.30
C VAL A 48 -10.33 -21.53 -17.43
N LEU A 49 -9.40 -21.84 -16.50
CA LEU A 49 -8.61 -23.08 -16.42
C LEU A 49 -8.57 -23.55 -14.95
N SER A 50 -7.92 -24.69 -14.69
CA SER A 50 -7.65 -25.11 -13.31
C SER A 50 -6.71 -24.11 -12.59
N GLU A 51 -6.78 -24.04 -11.26
CA GLU A 51 -5.94 -23.11 -10.49
C GLU A 51 -4.43 -23.27 -10.78
N PRO A 52 -3.85 -24.48 -10.86
CA PRO A 52 -2.44 -24.64 -11.21
C PRO A 52 -2.09 -24.09 -12.59
N GLU A 53 -2.94 -24.31 -13.60
CA GLU A 53 -2.76 -23.79 -14.95
C GLU A 53 -2.87 -22.27 -14.99
N MET A 54 -3.87 -21.70 -14.32
CA MET A 54 -4.02 -20.24 -14.18
C MET A 54 -2.77 -19.61 -13.55
N ARG A 55 -2.19 -20.23 -12.53
CA ARG A 55 -0.95 -19.72 -11.90
C ARG A 55 0.23 -19.80 -12.85
N ALA A 56 0.39 -20.92 -13.56
CA ALA A 56 1.48 -21.10 -14.52
C ALA A 56 1.43 -20.04 -15.64
N GLU A 57 0.22 -19.73 -16.13
CA GLU A 57 0.00 -18.75 -17.19
C GLU A 57 0.15 -17.29 -16.71
N PHE A 58 -0.42 -16.94 -15.55
CA PHE A 58 -0.59 -15.53 -15.17
C PHE A 58 0.39 -15.01 -14.10
N GLU A 59 1.03 -15.85 -13.29
CA GLU A 59 2.07 -15.39 -12.35
C GLU A 59 3.27 -14.73 -13.08
N PRO A 60 3.74 -15.20 -14.26
CA PRO A 60 4.76 -14.49 -15.02
C PRO A 60 4.37 -13.05 -15.38
N LEU A 61 3.09 -12.83 -15.74
CA LEU A 61 2.56 -11.49 -15.99
C LEU A 61 2.55 -10.64 -14.70
N MET A 62 2.14 -11.21 -13.57
CA MET A 62 2.15 -10.49 -12.29
C MET A 62 3.55 -10.05 -11.90
N ASN A 63 4.54 -10.92 -12.10
CA ASN A 63 5.94 -10.62 -11.83
C ASN A 63 6.45 -9.49 -12.75
N TYR A 64 6.15 -9.57 -14.04
CA TYR A 64 6.51 -8.54 -15.01
C TYR A 64 5.90 -7.18 -14.64
N LEU A 65 4.59 -7.14 -14.34
CA LEU A 65 3.90 -5.92 -13.93
C LEU A 65 4.50 -5.38 -12.63
N SER A 66 4.79 -6.25 -11.66
CA SER A 66 5.37 -5.85 -10.37
C SER A 66 6.68 -5.08 -10.53
N VAL A 67 7.57 -5.58 -11.39
CA VAL A 67 8.84 -4.92 -11.69
C VAL A 67 8.62 -3.63 -12.46
N THR A 68 7.73 -3.66 -13.46
CA THR A 68 7.49 -2.53 -14.37
C THR A 68 6.90 -1.32 -13.66
N ILE A 69 5.97 -1.53 -12.72
CA ILE A 69 5.28 -0.43 -12.01
C ILE A 69 5.92 -0.09 -10.66
N GLY A 70 6.89 -0.87 -10.19
CA GLY A 70 7.53 -0.68 -8.89
C GLY A 70 6.63 -0.95 -7.67
N GLN A 71 5.52 -1.67 -7.88
CA GLN A 71 4.55 -2.06 -6.84
C GLN A 71 4.22 -3.54 -7.03
N LYS A 72 4.21 -4.32 -5.95
CA LYS A 72 3.89 -5.75 -6.03
C LYS A 72 2.46 -5.96 -6.53
N VAL A 73 2.34 -6.75 -7.58
CA VAL A 73 1.08 -7.22 -8.17
C VAL A 73 0.89 -8.68 -7.78
N ARG A 74 -0.31 -9.03 -7.31
CA ARG A 74 -0.69 -10.40 -6.94
C ARG A 74 -1.81 -10.92 -7.82
N LEU A 75 -1.67 -12.17 -8.24
CA LEU A 75 -2.72 -12.89 -8.93
C LEU A 75 -3.86 -13.21 -7.97
N TYR A 76 -5.07 -12.86 -8.38
CA TYR A 76 -6.31 -13.34 -7.78
C TYR A 76 -7.06 -14.23 -8.79
N ILE A 77 -7.33 -15.47 -8.41
CA ILE A 77 -8.10 -16.40 -9.23
C ILE A 77 -9.49 -16.47 -8.60
N ALA A 78 -10.50 -16.02 -9.32
CA ALA A 78 -11.86 -16.04 -8.83
C ALA A 78 -12.38 -17.48 -8.72
N LYS A 79 -13.22 -17.75 -7.73
CA LYS A 79 -13.81 -19.07 -7.46
C LYS A 79 -14.84 -19.46 -8.51
N ASP A 80 -15.56 -18.48 -9.02
CA ASP A 80 -16.54 -18.61 -10.10
C ASP A 80 -16.66 -17.27 -10.86
N TYR A 81 -17.58 -17.21 -11.82
CA TYR A 81 -17.77 -16.03 -12.67
C TYR A 81 -18.38 -14.82 -11.95
N GLY A 82 -19.08 -15.00 -10.83
CA GLY A 82 -19.67 -13.91 -10.03
C GLY A 82 -18.73 -13.39 -8.93
N ASP A 83 -17.82 -14.24 -8.47
CA ASP A 83 -16.86 -13.93 -7.41
C ASP A 83 -15.95 -12.75 -7.79
N LEU A 84 -15.39 -12.72 -9.02
CA LEU A 84 -14.51 -11.62 -9.44
C LEU A 84 -15.21 -10.25 -9.33
N ARG A 85 -16.45 -10.17 -9.80
CA ARG A 85 -17.26 -8.94 -9.71
C ARG A 85 -17.45 -8.53 -8.25
N THR A 86 -17.88 -9.48 -7.41
CA THR A 86 -18.14 -9.24 -5.98
C THR A 86 -16.89 -8.70 -5.26
N GLN A 87 -15.73 -9.28 -5.58
CA GLN A 87 -14.45 -8.93 -4.98
C GLN A 87 -13.89 -7.59 -5.50
N MET A 88 -14.24 -7.20 -6.71
CA MET A 88 -13.96 -5.85 -7.19
C MET A 88 -14.88 -4.81 -6.54
N GLU A 89 -16.18 -5.11 -6.43
CA GLU A 89 -17.16 -4.19 -5.83
C GLU A 89 -16.91 -3.92 -4.34
N ASN A 90 -16.26 -4.86 -3.63
CA ASN A 90 -15.88 -4.70 -2.23
C ASN A 90 -14.44 -4.20 -2.01
N GLY A 91 -13.69 -3.91 -3.09
CA GLY A 91 -12.31 -3.42 -3.02
C GLY A 91 -11.26 -4.48 -2.66
N SER A 92 -11.59 -5.77 -2.70
CA SER A 92 -10.63 -6.85 -2.49
C SER A 92 -9.79 -7.17 -3.72
N VAL A 93 -10.20 -6.73 -4.91
CA VAL A 93 -9.48 -6.86 -6.20
C VAL A 93 -9.52 -5.51 -6.91
N ASP A 94 -8.37 -5.06 -7.41
CA ASP A 94 -8.21 -3.72 -7.98
C ASP A 94 -8.46 -3.69 -9.50
N ILE A 95 -7.95 -4.71 -10.20
CA ILE A 95 -8.08 -4.85 -11.66
C ILE A 95 -8.64 -6.23 -11.95
N GLY A 96 -9.62 -6.34 -12.84
CA GLY A 96 -10.22 -7.61 -13.23
C GLY A 96 -10.20 -7.82 -14.73
N SER A 97 -9.75 -8.99 -15.16
CA SER A 97 -9.94 -9.50 -16.52
C SER A 97 -11.13 -10.46 -16.54
N PHE A 98 -12.19 -10.05 -17.22
CA PHE A 98 -13.45 -10.78 -17.29
C PHE A 98 -13.58 -11.54 -18.62
N SER A 99 -14.22 -12.70 -18.58
CA SER A 99 -14.79 -13.29 -19.79
C SER A 99 -15.87 -12.38 -20.40
N PRO A 100 -16.20 -12.52 -21.70
CA PRO A 100 -17.17 -11.64 -22.36
C PRO A 100 -18.53 -11.58 -21.66
N PHE A 101 -19.03 -12.72 -21.17
CA PHE A 101 -20.31 -12.76 -20.45
C PHE A 101 -20.21 -12.06 -19.08
N ALA A 102 -19.15 -12.34 -18.31
CA ALA A 102 -18.98 -11.76 -16.98
C ALA A 102 -18.71 -10.25 -17.05
N TYR A 103 -18.11 -9.77 -18.14
CA TYR A 103 -17.97 -8.34 -18.43
C TYR A 103 -19.33 -7.64 -18.53
N VAL A 104 -20.28 -8.22 -19.29
CA VAL A 104 -21.62 -7.62 -19.47
C VAL A 104 -22.36 -7.52 -18.14
N ASP A 105 -22.20 -8.49 -17.26
CA ASP A 105 -22.79 -8.45 -15.92
C ASP A 105 -22.11 -7.39 -15.03
N ALA A 106 -20.77 -7.36 -15.00
CA ALA A 106 -20.00 -6.39 -14.22
C ALA A 106 -20.25 -4.94 -14.66
N ALA A 107 -20.40 -4.69 -15.96
CA ALA A 107 -20.63 -3.36 -16.52
C ALA A 107 -21.98 -2.75 -16.08
N LYS A 108 -22.96 -3.56 -15.69
CA LYS A 108 -24.27 -3.08 -15.21
C LYS A 108 -24.22 -2.54 -13.78
N GLY A 109 -23.23 -2.95 -12.97
CA GLY A 109 -23.18 -2.66 -11.53
C GLY A 109 -22.76 -1.24 -11.15
N GLY A 110 -22.19 -0.46 -12.08
CA GLY A 110 -21.81 0.95 -11.89
C GLY A 110 -20.63 1.24 -10.95
N LYS A 111 -20.21 0.28 -10.11
CA LYS A 111 -19.06 0.42 -9.19
C LYS A 111 -17.72 0.06 -9.82
N ILE A 112 -17.73 -0.65 -10.95
CA ILE A 112 -16.54 -1.07 -11.67
C ILE A 112 -16.39 -0.15 -12.88
N ARG A 113 -15.20 0.45 -13.02
CA ARG A 113 -14.86 1.29 -14.18
C ARG A 113 -14.18 0.46 -15.25
N ILE A 114 -14.74 0.47 -16.45
CA ILE A 114 -14.12 -0.15 -17.63
C ILE A 114 -12.96 0.72 -18.11
N ILE A 115 -11.78 0.13 -18.25
CA ILE A 115 -10.56 0.82 -18.70
C ILE A 115 -10.00 0.29 -20.03
N ALA A 116 -10.40 -0.91 -20.45
CA ALA A 116 -10.00 -1.53 -21.71
C ALA A 116 -11.07 -2.53 -22.18
N GLN A 117 -11.24 -2.66 -23.50
CA GLN A 117 -12.08 -3.66 -24.17
C GLN A 117 -11.47 -3.95 -25.55
N SER A 118 -11.36 -5.23 -25.90
CA SER A 118 -10.91 -5.69 -27.22
C SER A 118 -12.09 -5.88 -28.17
#